data_AF-A0A8T3M7Y3-F1
#
_entry.id   AF-A0A8T3M7Y3-F1
#
_cell.length_a   1.000
_cell.length_b   1.000
_cell.length_c   1.000
_cell.angle_alpha   90.00
_cell.angle_beta   90.00
_cell.angle_gamma   90.00
#
_symmetry.space_group_name_H-M   'P 1'
#
loop_
_entity.id
_entity.type
_entity.pdbx_description
1 polymer ?
#
loop_
_entity_poly.entity_id
_entity_poly.type
_entity_poly.pdbx_seq_one_letter_code
_entity_poly.pdbx_strand_id
1 'polypeptide(L)'
;MAIFATIFGVIGRFAGKLLTAALGWASTLLFGRVPQDKQILLVLMTFGSVIWFVLLAGVVFPDLATLMLGFITLPSFISDNWIRLAMLVAAIIVPLLIGTAAVFVQPRERRPTGMDLLRNILRGYPLAFVLALVLVFLAIVAVVRKVRALVKRWKDAHVAIVVREGGYERMVADLERAVDEAGLDVTPGEAPQILVMPARVVAAVAGSGVRSLVPDRLVQLKSKDLEIQLHPSDIALAGKETLVNRARAALASRLASTSAFMTTSAEAQALEERLQAVADRQRLDERGQDELAAIDDQLAHLEIPYEEWEVLYRIRLQIERDLLTGRQPGAGPGEEAGSTAALPNGTGRQARQAGPAPIETAFAAASVALLVLDVVLALRYRGR
;
A
#
# COMPACT_ATOMS: atom_id res chain seq x y z
N MET A 1 -4.62 29.03 -12.30
CA MET A 1 -4.68 28.91 -10.83
C MET A 1 -5.62 27.81 -10.35
N ALA A 2 -6.91 27.79 -10.72
CA ALA A 2 -7.88 26.80 -10.22
C ALA A 2 -7.51 25.33 -10.54
N ILE A 3 -7.08 25.04 -11.78
CA ILE A 3 -6.69 23.69 -12.22
C ILE A 3 -5.48 23.16 -11.44
N PHE A 4 -4.48 24.00 -11.20
CA PHE A 4 -3.29 23.63 -10.41
C PHE A 4 -3.61 23.43 -8.92
N ALA A 5 -4.50 24.24 -8.34
CA ALA A 5 -4.98 24.04 -6.97
C ALA A 5 -5.81 22.75 -6.84
N THR A 6 -6.57 22.36 -7.88
CA THR A 6 -7.27 21.07 -7.90
C THR A 6 -6.28 19.92 -8.04
N ILE A 7 -5.26 20.05 -8.90
CA ILE A 7 -4.21 19.03 -9.06
C ILE A 7 -3.39 18.90 -7.77
N PHE A 8 -2.93 19.99 -7.14
CA PHE A 8 -2.23 19.96 -5.85
C PHE A 8 -3.11 19.50 -4.70
N GLY A 9 -4.41 19.82 -4.70
CA GLY A 9 -5.36 19.33 -3.70
C GLY A 9 -5.65 17.83 -3.86
N VAL A 10 -5.75 17.36 -5.10
CA VAL A 10 -5.89 15.93 -5.42
C VAL A 10 -4.60 15.20 -5.10
N ILE A 11 -3.44 15.70 -5.53
CA ILE A 11 -2.11 15.16 -5.20
C ILE A 11 -1.84 15.23 -3.71
N GLY A 12 -2.29 16.26 -2.99
CA GLY A 12 -2.11 16.37 -1.53
C GLY A 12 -2.97 15.36 -0.76
N ARG A 13 -4.24 15.17 -1.14
CA ARG A 13 -5.08 14.12 -0.57
C ARG A 13 -4.66 12.72 -1.00
N PHE A 14 -4.20 12.55 -2.24
CA PHE A 14 -3.61 11.31 -2.72
C PHE A 14 -2.28 11.05 -2.03
N ALA A 15 -1.43 12.05 -1.82
CA ALA A 15 -0.17 11.93 -1.12
C ALA A 15 -0.39 11.60 0.33
N GLY A 16 -1.43 12.15 1.00
CA GLY A 16 -1.81 11.73 2.35
C GLY A 16 -2.24 10.27 2.42
N LYS A 17 -3.15 9.83 1.53
CA LYS A 17 -3.62 8.43 1.48
C LYS A 17 -2.56 7.44 0.98
N LEU A 18 -1.74 7.84 0.01
CA LEU A 18 -0.57 7.11 -0.48
C LEU A 18 0.56 7.15 0.54
N LEU A 19 0.67 8.18 1.40
CA LEU A 19 1.59 8.18 2.53
C LEU A 19 1.13 7.11 3.50
N THR A 20 -0.09 7.18 4.01
CA THR A 20 -0.57 6.21 4.99
C THR A 20 -0.55 4.78 4.43
N ALA A 21 -0.91 4.60 3.16
CA ALA A 21 -0.79 3.32 2.47
C ALA A 21 0.67 2.92 2.23
N ALA A 22 1.48 3.68 1.47
CA ALA A 22 2.87 3.32 1.18
C ALA A 22 3.76 3.22 2.43
N LEU A 23 3.38 3.90 3.52
CA LEU A 23 4.00 3.78 4.83
C LEU A 23 3.60 2.50 5.53
N GLY A 24 2.31 2.13 5.52
CA GLY A 24 1.88 0.80 5.94
C GLY A 24 2.63 -0.29 5.16
N TRP A 25 2.81 -0.10 3.85
CA TRP A 25 3.52 -1.03 2.95
C TRP A 25 5.03 -1.09 3.21
N ALA A 26 5.69 0.05 3.40
CA ALA A 26 7.13 0.09 3.66
C ALA A 26 7.43 -0.42 5.08
N SER A 27 6.58 -0.09 6.05
CA SER A 27 6.72 -0.47 7.45
C SER A 27 6.63 -1.98 7.65
N THR A 28 5.63 -2.65 7.04
CA THR A 28 5.47 -4.11 7.10
C THR A 28 6.54 -4.85 6.28
N LEU A 29 6.94 -4.31 5.11
CA LEU A 29 7.93 -4.92 4.22
C LEU A 29 9.39 -4.75 4.67
N LEU A 30 9.73 -3.69 5.41
CA LEU A 30 11.13 -3.39 5.75
C LEU A 30 11.48 -3.80 7.19
N PHE A 31 10.52 -3.88 8.11
CA PHE A 31 10.85 -3.92 9.54
C PHE A 31 10.02 -4.92 10.37
N GLY A 32 9.12 -5.69 9.76
CA GLY A 32 8.19 -6.53 10.50
C GLY A 32 7.12 -5.70 11.22
N ARG A 33 6.63 -6.16 12.37
CA ARG A 33 5.60 -5.45 13.15
C ARG A 33 6.19 -4.15 13.72
N VAL A 34 6.01 -3.02 13.04
CA VAL A 34 6.48 -1.72 13.53
C VAL A 34 5.41 -1.13 14.42
N PRO A 35 5.72 -0.83 15.69
CA PRO A 35 4.80 -0.17 16.60
C PRO A 35 4.33 1.18 16.03
N GLN A 36 3.08 1.53 16.28
CA GLN A 36 2.43 2.73 15.71
C GLN A 36 3.20 4.03 16.01
N ASP A 37 3.90 4.10 17.15
CA ASP A 37 4.70 5.25 17.56
C ASP A 37 5.95 5.51 16.68
N LYS A 38 6.42 4.51 15.91
CA LYS A 38 7.55 4.64 14.99
C LYS A 38 7.16 4.99 13.56
N GLN A 39 5.87 4.87 13.21
CA GLN A 39 5.38 5.16 11.86
C GLN A 39 5.68 6.60 11.43
N ILE A 40 5.54 7.57 12.33
CA ILE A 40 5.80 8.99 12.03
C ILE A 40 7.23 9.25 11.56
N LEU A 41 8.21 8.52 12.09
CA LEU A 41 9.62 8.66 11.69
C LEU A 41 9.82 8.13 10.27
N LEU A 42 9.18 7.01 9.91
CA LEU A 42 9.23 6.45 8.57
C LEU A 42 8.57 7.40 7.54
N VAL A 43 7.50 8.10 7.92
CA VAL A 43 6.85 9.11 7.05
C VAL A 43 7.83 10.22 6.77
N LEU A 44 8.43 10.74 7.84
CA LEU A 44 9.36 11.86 7.76
C LEU A 44 10.58 11.50 6.91
N MET A 45 11.09 10.27 7.02
CA MET A 45 12.19 9.78 6.19
C MET A 45 11.81 9.70 4.71
N THR A 46 10.65 9.12 4.41
CA THR A 46 10.16 8.92 3.04
C THR A 46 9.91 10.27 2.36
N PHE A 47 9.15 11.15 3.02
CA PHE A 47 8.83 12.48 2.49
C PHE A 47 10.06 13.38 2.45
N GLY A 48 10.91 13.32 3.48
CA GLY A 48 12.19 14.00 3.52
C GLY A 48 13.08 13.61 2.35
N SER A 49 13.05 12.34 1.92
CA SER A 49 13.83 11.87 0.76
C SER A 49 13.33 12.48 -0.55
N VAL A 50 12.00 12.60 -0.75
CA VAL A 50 11.42 13.26 -1.92
C VAL A 50 11.77 14.74 -1.94
N ILE A 51 11.61 15.43 -0.80
CA ILE A 51 12.00 16.84 -0.66
C ILE A 51 13.48 17.00 -0.98
N TRP A 52 14.33 16.15 -0.42
CA TRP A 52 15.76 16.19 -0.66
C TRP A 52 16.11 16.05 -2.14
N PHE A 53 15.43 15.16 -2.87
CA PHE A 53 15.63 15.01 -4.31
C PHE A 53 15.22 16.24 -5.11
N VAL A 54 14.09 16.87 -4.75
CA VAL A 54 13.64 18.13 -5.36
C VAL A 54 14.63 19.25 -5.06
N LEU A 55 15.15 19.33 -3.83
CA LEU A 55 16.18 20.30 -3.45
C LEU A 55 17.46 20.08 -4.27
N LEU A 56 17.92 18.84 -4.38
CA LEU A 56 19.09 18.48 -5.18
C LEU A 56 18.89 18.88 -6.66
N ALA A 57 17.72 18.58 -7.22
CA ALA A 57 17.38 18.94 -8.59
C ALA A 57 17.31 20.46 -8.78
N GLY A 58 16.79 21.21 -7.80
CA GLY A 58 16.78 22.68 -7.83
C GLY A 58 18.17 23.32 -7.69
N VAL A 59 19.08 22.67 -6.95
CA VAL A 59 20.49 23.10 -6.85
C VAL A 59 21.23 22.85 -8.16
N VAL A 60 20.99 21.71 -8.82
CA VAL A 60 21.65 21.34 -10.09
C VAL A 60 21.04 22.09 -11.29
N PHE A 61 19.72 22.28 -11.30
CA PHE A 61 18.96 22.93 -12.38
C PHE A 61 18.23 24.18 -11.86
N PRO A 62 18.84 25.37 -11.97
CA PRO A 62 18.27 26.60 -11.41
C PRO A 62 16.88 26.96 -11.95
N ASP A 63 16.60 26.62 -13.20
CA ASP A 63 15.29 26.84 -13.83
C ASP A 63 14.18 26.03 -13.14
N LEU A 64 14.52 24.85 -12.59
CA LEU A 64 13.57 24.04 -11.83
C LEU A 64 13.27 24.67 -10.47
N ALA A 65 14.27 25.27 -9.83
CA ALA A 65 14.08 26.01 -8.58
C ALA A 65 13.18 27.24 -8.79
N THR A 66 13.42 28.02 -9.84
CA THR A 66 12.57 29.18 -10.15
C THR A 66 11.13 28.78 -10.49
N LEU A 67 10.93 27.66 -11.20
CA LEU A 67 9.61 27.09 -11.47
C LEU A 67 8.89 26.65 -10.18
N MET A 68 9.60 25.99 -9.25
CA MET A 68 9.05 25.61 -7.95
C MET A 68 8.66 26.84 -7.11
N LEU A 69 9.51 27.87 -7.13
CA LEU A 69 9.30 29.12 -6.42
C LEU A 69 8.19 29.97 -7.06
N GLY A 70 7.93 29.81 -8.36
CA GLY A 70 6.83 30.48 -9.05
C GLY A 70 5.43 30.12 -8.48
N PHE A 71 5.32 29.02 -7.73
CA PHE A 71 4.09 28.64 -7.02
C PHE A 71 3.97 29.28 -5.63
N ILE A 72 5.02 29.92 -5.11
CA ILE A 72 5.06 30.55 -3.79
C ILE A 72 5.29 32.05 -3.99
N THR A 73 4.39 32.88 -3.48
CA THR A 73 4.58 34.34 -3.49
C THR A 73 5.73 34.70 -2.55
N LEU A 74 6.94 34.82 -3.09
CA LEU A 74 8.10 35.24 -2.32
C LEU A 74 8.08 36.76 -2.13
N PRO A 75 8.30 37.23 -0.90
CA PRO A 75 8.53 38.64 -0.66
C PRO A 75 9.75 39.14 -1.44
N SER A 76 9.64 40.33 -2.04
CA SER A 76 10.67 40.92 -2.91
C SER A 76 12.03 41.20 -2.23
N PHE A 77 12.14 41.02 -0.91
CA PHE A 77 13.37 41.20 -0.14
C PHE A 77 14.26 39.94 -0.09
N ILE A 78 13.77 38.78 -0.52
CA ILE A 78 14.56 37.54 -0.57
C ILE A 78 15.18 37.42 -1.96
N SER A 79 16.50 37.61 -2.07
CA SER A 79 17.19 37.44 -3.35
C SER A 79 17.39 35.96 -3.71
N ASP A 80 17.44 35.66 -5.01
CA ASP A 80 17.63 34.30 -5.53
C ASP A 80 18.86 33.59 -4.93
N ASN A 81 19.92 34.34 -4.62
CA ASN A 81 21.14 33.80 -4.01
C ASN A 81 20.90 33.26 -2.59
N TRP A 82 20.06 33.92 -1.78
CA TRP A 82 19.68 33.43 -0.45
C TRP A 82 18.85 32.15 -0.52
N ILE A 83 17.99 32.05 -1.54
CA ILE A 83 17.19 30.85 -1.76
C ILE A 83 18.09 29.68 -2.17
N ARG A 84 19.04 29.92 -3.07
CA ARG A 84 20.05 28.91 -3.45
C ARG A 84 20.88 28.46 -2.25
N LEU A 85 21.32 29.38 -1.41
CA LEU A 85 22.05 29.06 -0.18
C LEU A 85 21.18 28.21 0.76
N ALA A 86 19.92 28.61 0.97
CA ALA A 86 18.98 27.86 1.81
C ALA A 86 18.72 26.45 1.26
N MET A 87 18.54 26.31 -0.06
CA MET A 87 18.37 25.00 -0.72
C MET A 87 19.62 24.13 -0.57
N LEU A 88 20.82 24.71 -0.71
CA LEU A 88 22.08 23.99 -0.54
C LEU A 88 22.26 23.53 0.91
N VAL A 89 21.99 24.40 1.88
CA VAL A 89 22.01 24.06 3.31
C VAL A 89 21.00 22.95 3.60
N ALA A 90 19.78 23.05 3.09
CA ALA A 90 18.75 22.03 3.25
C ALA A 90 19.16 20.70 2.60
N ALA A 91 19.79 20.73 1.42
CA ALA A 91 20.30 19.53 0.74
C ALA A 91 21.39 18.80 1.55
N ILE A 92 22.12 19.50 2.42
CA ILE A 92 23.11 18.92 3.33
C ILE A 92 22.43 18.41 4.62
N ILE A 93 21.49 19.18 5.18
CA ILE A 93 20.88 18.86 6.49
C ILE A 93 19.85 17.73 6.39
N VAL A 94 19.02 17.69 5.35
CA VAL A 94 17.90 16.74 5.25
C VAL A 94 18.38 15.27 5.32
N PRO A 95 19.44 14.84 4.62
CA PRO A 95 19.93 13.46 4.76
C PRO A 95 20.45 13.13 6.14
N LEU A 96 21.03 14.09 6.86
CA LEU A 96 21.46 13.89 8.25
C LEU A 96 20.25 13.66 9.17
N LEU A 97 19.16 14.40 8.97
CA LEU A 97 17.90 14.18 9.68
C LEU A 97 17.31 12.80 9.38
N ILE A 98 17.35 12.38 8.10
CA ILE A 98 16.90 11.05 7.68
C ILE A 98 17.74 9.94 8.34
N GLY A 99 19.07 10.07 8.34
CA GLY A 99 19.96 9.12 9.02
C GLY A 99 19.74 9.08 10.53
N THR A 100 19.45 10.23 11.15
CA THR A 100 19.10 10.32 12.57
C THR A 100 17.77 9.60 12.84
N ALA A 101 16.73 9.85 12.03
CA ALA A 101 15.45 9.17 12.16
C ALA A 101 15.59 7.64 11.99
N ALA A 102 16.44 7.18 11.07
CA ALA A 102 16.73 5.75 10.87
C ALA A 102 17.28 5.07 12.14
N VAL A 103 18.08 5.79 12.94
CA VAL A 103 18.60 5.28 14.22
C VAL A 103 17.48 5.16 15.27
N PHE A 104 16.54 6.12 15.29
CA PHE A 104 15.43 6.11 16.26
C PHE A 104 14.37 5.05 15.97
N VAL A 105 14.25 4.60 14.72
CA VAL A 105 13.40 3.47 14.31
C VAL A 105 13.91 2.14 14.88
N GLN A 106 15.22 2.01 15.15
CA GLN A 106 15.78 0.76 15.68
C GLN A 106 15.37 0.52 17.16
N PRO A 107 15.14 -0.75 17.55
CA PRO A 107 14.92 -1.14 18.95
C PRO A 107 16.04 -0.60 19.84
N ARG A 108 15.71 -0.19 21.07
CA ARG A 108 16.66 0.49 21.97
C ARG A 108 17.91 -0.35 22.23
N GLU A 109 17.75 -1.67 22.23
CA GLU A 109 18.79 -2.68 22.47
C GLU A 109 19.80 -2.78 21.33
N ARG A 110 19.42 -2.36 20.12
CA ARG A 110 20.26 -2.41 18.91
C ARG A 110 20.78 -1.03 18.48
N ARG A 111 20.51 0.02 19.25
CA ARG A 111 20.93 1.38 18.89
C ARG A 111 22.46 1.50 18.91
N PRO A 112 23.06 1.99 17.82
CA PRO A 112 24.51 2.18 17.76
C PRO A 112 24.96 3.27 18.72
N THR A 113 26.10 3.07 19.38
CA THR A 113 26.70 4.04 20.31
C THR A 113 28.07 4.49 19.78
N GLY A 114 28.47 5.73 20.11
CA GLY A 114 29.79 6.25 19.74
C GLY A 114 30.00 6.42 18.24
N MET A 115 31.09 5.88 17.70
CA MET A 115 31.47 6.07 16.28
C MET A 115 30.46 5.44 15.31
N ASP A 116 29.79 4.36 15.72
CA ASP A 116 28.76 3.72 14.89
C ASP A 116 27.48 4.55 14.79
N LEU A 117 27.21 5.43 15.76
CA LEU A 117 26.11 6.39 15.67
C LEU A 117 26.37 7.38 14.55
N LEU A 118 27.57 7.97 14.53
CA LEU A 118 27.97 8.93 13.49
C LEU A 118 27.94 8.28 12.11
N ARG A 119 28.47 7.05 11.98
CA ARG A 119 28.44 6.28 10.72
C ARG A 119 27.01 6.05 10.23
N ASN A 120 26.06 5.73 11.12
CA ASN A 120 24.67 5.52 10.73
C ASN A 120 23.94 6.82 10.37
N ILE A 121 24.26 7.95 11.03
CA ILE A 121 23.75 9.27 10.63
C ILE A 121 24.26 9.63 9.22
N LEU A 122 25.55 9.41 8.93
CA LEU A 122 26.12 9.66 7.60
C LEU A 122 25.56 8.70 6.53
N ARG A 123 25.11 7.50 6.89
CA ARG A 123 24.37 6.62 5.97
C ARG A 123 23.02 7.20 5.52
N GLY A 124 22.55 8.28 6.16
CA GLY A 124 21.39 9.04 5.70
C GLY A 124 21.51 9.57 4.27
N TYR A 125 22.72 9.91 3.79
CA TYR A 125 22.94 10.36 2.40
C TYR A 125 22.62 9.29 1.34
N PRO A 126 23.27 8.11 1.35
CA PRO A 126 22.94 7.07 0.40
C PRO A 126 21.50 6.56 0.58
N LEU A 127 20.98 6.53 1.81
CA LEU A 127 19.60 6.11 2.08
C LEU A 127 18.57 7.08 1.48
N ALA A 128 18.75 8.39 1.67
CA ALA A 128 17.87 9.41 1.10
C ALA A 128 17.86 9.36 -0.43
N PHE A 129 19.04 9.18 -1.05
CA PHE A 129 19.14 9.04 -2.50
C PHE A 129 18.41 7.81 -3.03
N VAL A 130 18.60 6.66 -2.39
CA VAL A 130 17.97 5.41 -2.80
C VAL A 130 16.46 5.48 -2.64
N LEU A 131 15.97 5.98 -1.49
CA LEU A 131 14.54 6.18 -1.26
C LEU A 131 13.94 7.12 -2.31
N ALA A 132 14.58 8.25 -2.58
CA ALA A 132 14.13 9.18 -3.61
C ALA A 132 14.04 8.53 -4.99
N LEU A 133 15.11 7.86 -5.43
CA LEU A 133 15.17 7.20 -6.73
C LEU A 133 14.07 6.14 -6.87
N VAL A 134 13.87 5.34 -5.83
CA VAL A 134 12.81 4.32 -5.79
C VAL A 134 11.44 4.96 -5.85
N LEU A 135 11.20 6.05 -5.12
CA LEU A 135 9.91 6.75 -5.15
C LEU A 135 9.62 7.37 -6.53
N VAL A 136 10.61 7.99 -7.17
CA VAL A 136 10.49 8.51 -8.54
C VAL A 136 10.17 7.38 -9.51
N PHE A 137 10.88 6.26 -9.41
CA PHE A 137 10.63 5.07 -10.22
C PHE A 137 9.20 4.54 -10.03
N LEU A 138 8.75 4.38 -8.78
CA LEU A 138 7.40 3.92 -8.45
C LEU A 138 6.33 4.90 -8.95
N ALA A 139 6.58 6.20 -8.87
CA ALA A 139 5.67 7.21 -9.41
C ALA A 139 5.52 7.06 -10.93
N ILE A 140 6.61 6.84 -11.67
CA ILE A 140 6.56 6.57 -13.11
C ILE A 140 5.76 5.30 -13.40
N VAL A 141 6.02 4.21 -12.68
CA VAL A 141 5.29 2.93 -12.82
C VAL A 141 3.79 3.13 -12.53
N ALA A 142 3.45 3.89 -11.50
CA ALA A 142 2.07 4.19 -11.13
C ALA A 142 1.34 4.96 -12.25
N VAL A 143 2.00 5.95 -12.86
CA VAL A 143 1.44 6.71 -13.99
C VAL A 143 1.23 5.80 -15.20
N VAL A 144 2.23 5.00 -15.58
CA VAL A 144 2.12 4.04 -16.69
C VAL A 144 0.99 3.04 -16.46
N ARG A 145 0.88 2.50 -15.24
CA ARG A 145 -0.19 1.59 -14.83
C ARG A 145 -1.55 2.26 -14.93
N LYS A 146 -1.67 3.51 -14.44
CA LYS A 146 -2.93 4.27 -14.49
C LYS A 146 -3.38 4.53 -15.91
N VAL A 147 -2.46 4.87 -16.82
CA VAL A 147 -2.75 5.06 -18.24
C VAL A 147 -3.24 3.76 -18.87
N ARG A 148 -2.55 2.64 -18.62
CA ARG A 148 -2.98 1.31 -19.11
C ARG A 148 -4.37 0.93 -18.58
N ALA A 149 -4.63 1.16 -17.30
CA ALA A 149 -5.93 0.88 -16.68
C ALA A 149 -7.04 1.72 -17.34
N LEU A 150 -6.79 3.00 -17.62
CA LEU A 150 -7.74 3.88 -18.30
C LEU A 150 -8.03 3.40 -19.73
N VAL A 151 -6.99 3.03 -20.49
CA VAL A 151 -7.12 2.51 -21.86
C VAL A 151 -7.93 1.20 -21.88
N LYS A 152 -7.67 0.30 -20.93
CA LYS A 152 -8.40 -0.97 -20.81
C LYS A 152 -9.76 -0.85 -20.12
N ARG A 153 -10.12 0.33 -19.60
CA ARG A 153 -11.31 0.55 -18.73
C ARG A 153 -11.34 -0.41 -17.54
N TRP A 154 -10.17 -0.67 -16.97
CA TRP A 154 -10.02 -1.51 -15.80
C TRP A 154 -10.14 -0.69 -14.52
N LYS A 155 -10.68 -1.32 -13.48
CA LYS A 155 -10.62 -0.81 -12.11
C LYS A 155 -9.48 -1.49 -11.37
N ASP A 156 -8.80 -0.70 -10.56
CA ASP A 156 -7.77 -1.15 -9.64
C ASP A 156 -8.38 -1.23 -8.23
N ALA A 157 -8.03 -2.29 -7.49
CA ALA A 157 -8.34 -2.43 -6.08
C ALA A 157 -7.18 -3.11 -5.35
N HIS A 158 -7.12 -2.87 -4.04
CA HIS A 158 -6.09 -3.37 -3.17
C HIS A 158 -6.73 -4.07 -1.97
N VAL A 159 -6.12 -5.15 -1.52
CA VAL A 159 -6.51 -5.89 -0.33
C VAL A 159 -5.26 -5.99 0.55
N ALA A 160 -5.22 -5.13 1.56
CA ALA A 160 -4.13 -5.10 2.51
C ALA A 160 -4.02 -6.47 3.19
N ILE A 161 -2.83 -7.05 3.11
CA ILE A 161 -2.44 -8.26 3.81
C ILE A 161 -1.01 -8.08 4.31
N VAL A 162 -0.55 -8.87 5.26
CA VAL A 162 0.87 -8.98 5.61
C VAL A 162 1.21 -10.44 5.73
N VAL A 163 1.96 -10.95 4.75
CA VAL A 163 2.37 -12.35 4.72
C VAL A 163 3.29 -12.65 5.91
N ARG A 164 2.98 -13.70 6.66
CA ARG A 164 3.83 -14.15 7.78
C ARG A 164 5.21 -14.56 7.26
N GLU A 165 6.23 -14.45 8.10
CA GLU A 165 7.60 -14.86 7.74
C GLU A 165 7.63 -16.33 7.27
N GLY A 166 8.23 -16.58 6.10
CA GLY A 166 8.24 -17.90 5.46
C GLY A 166 6.87 -18.41 4.97
N GLY A 167 5.82 -17.58 5.03
CA GLY A 167 4.45 -17.93 4.67
C GLY A 167 4.07 -17.70 3.20
N TYR A 168 4.94 -17.08 2.41
CA TYR A 168 4.61 -16.59 1.06
C TYR A 168 4.09 -17.68 0.11
N GLU A 169 4.75 -18.84 0.05
CA GLU A 169 4.32 -19.95 -0.82
C GLU A 169 2.99 -20.55 -0.38
N ARG A 170 2.72 -20.60 0.93
CA ARG A 170 1.41 -21.03 1.45
C ARG A 170 0.32 -20.02 1.07
N MET A 171 0.63 -18.73 1.18
CA MET A 171 -0.28 -17.65 0.78
C MET A 171 -0.62 -17.69 -0.71
N VAL A 172 0.35 -18.04 -1.57
CA VAL A 172 0.09 -18.25 -3.01
C VAL A 172 -0.93 -19.37 -3.22
N ALA A 173 -0.72 -20.52 -2.57
CA ALA A 173 -1.63 -21.65 -2.70
C ALA A 173 -3.03 -21.35 -2.16
N ASP A 174 -3.12 -20.63 -1.03
CA ASP A 174 -4.39 -20.20 -0.45
C ASP A 174 -5.11 -19.18 -1.35
N LEU A 175 -4.36 -18.28 -1.99
CA LEU A 175 -4.88 -17.32 -2.96
C LEU A 175 -5.43 -18.03 -4.21
N GLU A 176 -4.68 -18.98 -4.78
CA GLU A 176 -5.13 -19.77 -5.93
C GLU A 176 -6.42 -20.51 -5.61
N ARG A 177 -6.46 -21.23 -4.49
CA ARG A 177 -7.67 -21.92 -4.02
C ARG A 177 -8.84 -20.96 -3.83
N ALA A 178 -8.60 -19.81 -3.19
CA ALA A 178 -9.66 -18.83 -2.93
C ALA A 178 -10.27 -18.28 -4.23
N VAL A 179 -9.47 -18.09 -5.27
CA VAL A 179 -9.88 -17.58 -6.57
C VAL A 179 -10.56 -18.68 -7.40
N ASP A 180 -10.04 -19.90 -7.37
CA ASP A 180 -10.60 -21.06 -8.08
C ASP A 180 -12.00 -21.43 -7.60
N GLU A 181 -12.22 -21.61 -6.29
CA GLU A 181 -13.57 -21.92 -5.81
C GLU A 181 -14.50 -20.69 -5.84
N ALA A 182 -13.96 -19.49 -6.09
CA ALA A 182 -14.77 -18.33 -6.46
C ALA A 182 -15.17 -18.36 -7.94
N GLY A 183 -14.78 -19.38 -8.72
CA GLY A 183 -15.10 -19.55 -10.14
C GLY A 183 -14.49 -18.45 -11.02
N LEU A 184 -13.31 -17.95 -10.65
CA LEU A 184 -12.55 -16.98 -11.42
C LEU A 184 -11.49 -17.72 -12.23
N ASP A 185 -11.67 -17.74 -13.54
CA ASP A 185 -10.82 -18.51 -14.47
C ASP A 185 -9.47 -17.80 -14.67
N VAL A 186 -8.52 -18.04 -13.75
CA VAL A 186 -7.19 -17.43 -13.74
C VAL A 186 -6.10 -18.48 -13.93
N THR A 187 -5.04 -18.11 -14.63
CA THR A 187 -3.84 -18.94 -14.80
C THR A 187 -2.69 -18.37 -13.97
N PRO A 188 -1.97 -19.19 -13.19
CA PRO A 188 -0.76 -18.78 -12.52
C PRO A 188 0.33 -18.37 -13.52
N GLY A 189 1.10 -17.35 -13.16
CA GLY A 189 2.24 -16.89 -13.93
C GLY A 189 3.20 -16.06 -13.08
N GLU A 190 4.41 -15.87 -13.59
CA GLU A 190 5.38 -14.99 -12.95
C GLU A 190 5.11 -13.53 -13.30
N ALA A 191 5.20 -12.65 -12.29
CA ALA A 191 5.13 -11.22 -12.55
C ALA A 191 6.42 -10.74 -13.26
N PRO A 192 6.33 -9.65 -14.06
CA PRO A 192 7.51 -9.07 -14.69
C PRO A 192 8.61 -8.72 -13.67
N GLN A 193 9.84 -9.17 -13.90
CA GLN A 193 10.98 -8.97 -12.98
C GLN A 193 11.26 -7.49 -12.65
N ILE A 194 10.88 -6.58 -13.54
CA ILE A 194 11.01 -5.12 -13.34
C ILE A 194 10.23 -4.60 -12.12
N LEU A 195 9.21 -5.34 -11.66
CA LEU A 195 8.43 -5.01 -10.46
C LEU A 195 9.10 -5.47 -9.16
N VAL A 196 10.08 -6.38 -9.23
CA VAL A 196 10.85 -6.89 -8.07
C VAL A 196 12.07 -6.01 -7.80
N MET A 197 12.59 -5.36 -8.84
CA MET A 197 13.80 -4.53 -8.84
C MET A 197 13.84 -3.47 -7.72
N PRO A 198 12.79 -2.63 -7.53
CA PRO A 198 12.83 -1.58 -6.52
C PRO A 198 13.00 -2.13 -5.10
N ALA A 199 12.28 -3.21 -4.77
CA ALA A 199 12.37 -3.85 -3.47
C ALA A 199 13.79 -4.41 -3.22
N ARG A 200 14.43 -5.01 -4.24
CA ARG A 200 15.81 -5.50 -4.15
C ARG A 200 16.83 -4.37 -3.92
N VAL A 201 16.65 -3.23 -4.59
CA VAL A 201 17.53 -2.06 -4.41
C VAL A 201 17.42 -1.51 -2.99
N VAL A 202 16.21 -1.35 -2.47
CA VAL A 202 16.01 -0.92 -1.08
C VAL A 202 16.61 -1.94 -0.11
N ALA A 203 16.36 -3.24 -0.30
CA ALA A 203 16.91 -4.30 0.55
C ALA A 203 18.44 -4.33 0.57
N ALA A 204 19.11 -4.04 -0.55
CA ALA A 204 20.57 -3.98 -0.60
C ALA A 204 21.15 -2.85 0.25
N VAL A 205 20.40 -1.75 0.43
CA VAL A 205 20.87 -0.54 1.11
C VAL A 205 20.42 -0.52 2.58
N ALA A 206 19.24 -1.04 2.87
CA ALA A 206 18.63 -1.03 4.20
C ALA A 206 19.09 -2.19 5.11
N GLY A 207 19.83 -3.17 4.57
CA GLY A 207 20.49 -4.21 5.34
C GLY A 207 19.77 -5.57 5.37
N SER A 208 20.32 -6.51 6.14
CA SER A 208 19.90 -7.92 6.12
C SER A 208 18.47 -8.18 6.61
N GLY A 209 17.96 -7.38 7.54
CA GLY A 209 16.59 -7.53 8.07
C GLY A 209 15.48 -7.22 7.06
N VAL A 210 15.80 -6.45 6.01
CA VAL A 210 14.88 -6.11 4.92
C VAL A 210 14.95 -7.14 3.80
N ARG A 211 16.16 -7.66 3.55
CA ARG A 211 16.42 -8.60 2.46
C ARG A 211 15.64 -9.91 2.64
N SER A 212 15.39 -10.35 3.87
CA SER A 212 14.59 -11.55 4.16
C SER A 212 13.09 -11.39 3.87
N LEU A 213 12.60 -10.16 3.70
CA LEU A 213 11.19 -9.85 3.47
C LEU A 213 10.87 -9.60 1.99
N VAL A 214 11.88 -9.48 1.14
CA VAL A 214 11.71 -9.32 -0.31
C VAL A 214 11.68 -10.71 -0.95
N PRO A 215 10.54 -11.14 -1.52
CA PRO A 215 10.45 -12.45 -2.14
C PRO A 215 11.29 -12.50 -3.42
N ASP A 216 11.84 -13.68 -3.70
CA ASP A 216 12.64 -13.92 -4.90
C ASP A 216 11.80 -13.77 -6.18
N ARG A 217 10.51 -14.10 -6.09
CA ARG A 217 9.52 -14.05 -7.17
C ARG A 217 8.19 -13.47 -6.71
N LEU A 218 7.55 -12.71 -7.59
CA LEU A 218 6.18 -12.23 -7.40
C LEU A 218 5.24 -13.10 -8.23
N VAL A 219 4.19 -13.63 -7.61
CA VAL A 219 3.19 -14.46 -8.29
C VAL A 219 2.07 -13.57 -8.82
N GLN A 220 1.63 -13.88 -10.04
CA GLN A 220 0.55 -13.18 -10.69
C GLN A 220 -0.45 -14.19 -11.27
N LEU A 221 -1.70 -14.11 -10.85
CA LEU A 221 -2.80 -14.86 -11.46
C LEU A 221 -3.46 -13.97 -12.51
N LYS A 222 -3.57 -14.47 -13.74
CA LYS A 222 -4.09 -13.69 -14.87
C LYS A 222 -5.22 -14.40 -15.59
N SER A 223 -6.19 -13.61 -16.03
CA SER A 223 -7.13 -13.96 -17.07
C SER A 223 -7.17 -12.83 -18.11
N LYS A 224 -8.03 -12.98 -19.13
CA LYS A 224 -8.22 -11.95 -20.16
C LYS A 224 -8.66 -10.60 -19.58
N ASP A 225 -9.43 -10.63 -18.48
CA ASP A 225 -10.15 -9.48 -17.95
C ASP A 225 -9.86 -9.21 -16.45
N LEU A 226 -8.95 -9.97 -15.84
CA LEU A 226 -8.56 -9.84 -14.43
C LEU A 226 -7.07 -10.18 -14.25
N GLU A 227 -6.35 -9.34 -13.53
CA GLU A 227 -5.00 -9.58 -13.05
C GLU A 227 -5.02 -9.47 -11.52
N ILE A 228 -4.51 -10.50 -10.84
CA ILE A 228 -4.33 -10.56 -9.39
C ILE A 228 -2.83 -10.72 -9.15
N GLN A 229 -2.23 -9.82 -8.38
CA GLN A 229 -0.80 -9.86 -8.08
C GLN A 229 -0.61 -9.92 -6.58
N LEU A 230 0.07 -10.96 -6.11
CA LEU A 230 0.42 -11.12 -4.70
C LEU A 230 1.73 -10.37 -4.44
N HIS A 231 1.66 -9.38 -3.55
CA HIS A 231 2.80 -8.77 -2.91
C HIS A 231 2.84 -9.22 -1.44
N PRO A 232 4.00 -9.17 -0.77
CA PRO A 232 4.06 -9.60 0.64
C PRO A 232 3.23 -8.72 1.59
N SER A 233 2.81 -7.52 1.14
CA SER A 233 2.02 -6.59 1.96
C SER A 233 0.72 -6.11 1.30
N ASP A 234 0.32 -6.70 0.17
CA ASP A 234 -0.95 -6.37 -0.50
C ASP A 234 -1.26 -7.40 -1.58
N ILE A 235 -2.55 -7.55 -1.89
CA ILE A 235 -3.02 -8.18 -3.11
C ILE A 235 -3.57 -7.10 -4.04
N ALA A 236 -2.85 -6.84 -5.13
CA ALA A 236 -3.28 -5.90 -6.15
C ALA A 236 -4.21 -6.59 -7.16
N LEU A 237 -5.38 -6.00 -7.38
CA LEU A 237 -6.40 -6.46 -8.32
C LEU A 237 -6.58 -5.41 -9.42
N ALA A 238 -6.53 -5.83 -10.68
CA ALA A 238 -6.79 -4.96 -11.82
C ALA A 238 -7.64 -5.69 -12.86
N GLY A 239 -8.79 -5.13 -13.25
CA GLY A 239 -9.64 -5.80 -14.22
C GLY A 239 -11.02 -5.16 -14.43
N LYS A 240 -11.94 -5.92 -15.01
CA LYS A 240 -13.35 -5.52 -15.09
C LYS A 240 -13.94 -5.42 -13.68
N GLU A 241 -14.73 -4.37 -13.45
CA GLU A 241 -15.29 -4.05 -12.13
C GLU A 241 -16.03 -5.22 -11.46
N THR A 242 -16.82 -5.99 -12.21
CA THR A 242 -17.55 -7.15 -11.67
C THR A 242 -16.61 -8.24 -11.19
N LEU A 243 -15.53 -8.52 -11.93
CA LEU A 243 -14.52 -9.51 -11.57
C LEU A 243 -13.68 -9.04 -10.37
N VAL A 244 -13.31 -7.76 -10.34
CA VAL A 244 -12.58 -7.17 -9.21
C VAL A 244 -13.40 -7.24 -7.92
N ASN A 245 -14.69 -6.91 -7.98
CA ASN A 245 -15.56 -6.99 -6.80
C ASN A 245 -15.76 -8.43 -6.33
N ARG A 246 -15.92 -9.39 -7.25
CA ARG A 246 -16.02 -10.82 -6.93
C ARG A 246 -14.73 -11.35 -6.31
N ALA A 247 -13.57 -10.96 -6.87
CA ALA A 247 -12.27 -11.30 -6.30
C ALA A 247 -12.12 -10.72 -4.88
N ARG A 248 -12.42 -9.44 -4.65
CA ARG A 248 -12.39 -8.84 -3.30
C ARG A 248 -13.27 -9.58 -2.31
N ALA A 249 -14.49 -9.94 -2.71
CA ALA A 249 -15.41 -10.69 -1.85
C ALA A 249 -14.84 -12.07 -1.50
N ALA A 250 -14.33 -12.80 -2.48
CA ALA A 250 -13.69 -14.10 -2.27
C ALA A 250 -12.51 -13.99 -1.30
N LEU A 251 -11.59 -13.05 -1.55
CA LEU A 251 -10.43 -12.79 -0.71
C LEU A 251 -10.83 -12.42 0.73
N ALA A 252 -11.77 -11.48 0.90
CA ALA A 252 -12.21 -11.04 2.23
C ALA A 252 -12.96 -12.13 3.02
N SER A 253 -13.58 -13.10 2.33
CA SER A 253 -14.28 -14.22 2.97
C SER A 253 -13.36 -15.40 3.32
N ARG A 254 -12.27 -15.58 2.58
CA ARG A 254 -11.44 -16.81 2.62
C ARG A 254 -10.05 -16.60 3.19
N LEU A 255 -9.53 -15.37 3.14
CA LEU A 255 -8.22 -15.05 3.69
C LEU A 255 -8.24 -14.70 5.18
N ALA A 256 -9.42 -14.60 5.78
CA ALA A 256 -9.60 -14.26 7.20
C ALA A 256 -9.00 -15.29 8.18
N SER A 257 -8.67 -16.49 7.72
CA SER A 257 -8.12 -17.60 8.52
C SER A 257 -6.79 -18.15 7.94
N THR A 258 -6.03 -17.31 7.22
CA THR A 258 -4.88 -17.76 6.42
C THR A 258 -3.51 -17.36 6.98
N SER A 259 -2.47 -17.70 6.23
CA SER A 259 -1.06 -17.44 6.56
C SER A 259 -0.62 -15.97 6.44
N ALA A 260 -1.55 -15.03 6.35
CA ALA A 260 -1.29 -13.60 6.32
C ALA A 260 -2.17 -12.85 7.33
N PHE A 261 -1.65 -11.76 7.88
CA PHE A 261 -2.43 -10.79 8.63
C PHE A 261 -3.24 -9.91 7.69
N MET A 262 -4.40 -9.43 8.12
CA MET A 262 -5.19 -8.44 7.38
C MET A 262 -4.99 -7.01 7.93
N THR A 263 -4.24 -6.86 9.02
CA THR A 263 -3.90 -5.58 9.66
C THR A 263 -2.40 -5.29 9.58
N THR A 264 -2.04 -4.02 9.76
CA THR A 264 -0.67 -3.55 9.58
C THR A 264 0.03 -3.19 10.88
N SER A 265 -0.70 -2.73 11.90
CA SER A 265 -0.13 -2.40 13.21
C SER A 265 0.28 -3.65 13.99
N ALA A 266 1.34 -3.54 14.80
CA ALA A 266 1.81 -4.64 15.62
C ALA A 266 0.76 -5.09 16.65
N GLU A 267 0.05 -4.10 17.17
CA GLU A 267 -1.01 -4.20 18.14
C GLU A 267 -2.21 -4.96 17.55
N ALA A 268 -2.66 -4.59 16.34
CA ALA A 268 -3.75 -5.30 15.68
C ALA A 268 -3.34 -6.73 15.26
N GLN A 269 -2.11 -6.91 14.76
CA GLN A 269 -1.59 -8.24 14.41
C GLN A 269 -1.54 -9.17 15.63
N ALA A 270 -1.24 -8.66 16.82
CA ALA A 270 -1.28 -9.46 18.04
C ALA A 270 -2.71 -9.96 18.36
N LEU A 271 -3.74 -9.16 18.12
CA LEU A 271 -5.13 -9.60 18.24
C LEU A 271 -5.48 -10.63 17.16
N GLU A 272 -5.03 -10.46 15.92
CA GLU A 272 -5.22 -11.48 14.87
C GLU A 272 -4.57 -12.82 15.23
N GLU A 273 -3.41 -12.84 15.87
CA GLU A 273 -2.79 -14.09 16.35
C GLU A 273 -3.67 -14.78 17.41
N ARG A 274 -4.26 -14.02 18.33
CA ARG A 274 -5.20 -14.56 19.33
C ARG A 274 -6.48 -15.08 18.69
N LEU A 275 -7.04 -14.32 17.75
CA LEU A 275 -8.21 -14.74 16.97
C LEU A 275 -7.93 -16.03 16.19
N GLN A 276 -6.76 -16.15 15.54
CA GLN A 276 -6.36 -17.37 14.86
C GLN A 276 -6.28 -18.56 15.82
N ALA A 277 -5.72 -18.37 17.03
CA ALA A 277 -5.68 -19.43 18.04
C ALA A 277 -7.07 -19.89 18.50
N VAL A 278 -8.08 -19.02 18.43
CA VAL A 278 -9.49 -19.40 18.63
C VAL A 278 -10.05 -20.13 17.40
N ALA A 279 -9.72 -19.66 16.20
CA ALA A 279 -10.15 -20.26 14.93
C ALA A 279 -9.63 -21.69 14.74
N ASP A 280 -8.42 -21.99 15.22
CA ASP A 280 -7.82 -23.32 15.14
C ASP A 280 -8.55 -24.38 16.02
N ARG A 281 -9.56 -23.95 16.80
CA ARG A 281 -10.42 -24.85 17.58
C ARG A 281 -11.46 -25.51 16.67
N GLN A 282 -11.89 -26.72 17.03
CA GLN A 282 -12.92 -27.44 16.26
C GLN A 282 -14.35 -26.99 16.56
N ARG A 283 -14.57 -26.37 17.72
CA ARG A 283 -15.89 -25.90 18.18
C ARG A 283 -15.71 -24.77 19.17
N LEU A 284 -16.75 -23.93 19.30
CA LEU A 284 -16.80 -22.90 20.32
C LEU A 284 -17.13 -23.53 21.69
N ASP A 285 -16.12 -23.67 22.55
CA ASP A 285 -16.24 -24.09 23.94
C ASP A 285 -16.19 -22.89 24.89
N GLU A 286 -16.44 -23.10 26.19
CA GLU A 286 -16.43 -22.03 27.22
C GLU A 286 -15.13 -21.22 27.18
N ARG A 287 -13.98 -21.89 27.06
CA ARG A 287 -12.68 -21.22 26.93
C ARG A 287 -12.55 -20.38 25.67
N GLY A 288 -13.18 -20.79 24.56
CA GLY A 288 -13.23 -20.02 23.32
C GLY A 288 -14.11 -18.79 23.47
N GLN A 289 -15.25 -18.92 24.17
CA GLN A 289 -16.14 -17.80 24.48
C GLN A 289 -15.47 -16.77 25.39
N ASP A 290 -14.80 -17.22 26.44
CA ASP A 290 -14.05 -16.35 27.36
C ASP A 290 -12.94 -15.59 26.62
N GLU A 291 -12.20 -16.27 25.74
CA GLU A 291 -11.15 -15.64 24.93
C GLU A 291 -11.73 -14.61 23.95
N LEU A 292 -12.85 -14.90 23.29
CA LEU A 292 -13.53 -13.94 22.42
C LEU A 292 -14.02 -12.71 23.21
N ALA A 293 -14.58 -12.91 24.41
CA ALA A 293 -15.01 -11.81 25.27
C ALA A 293 -13.83 -10.94 25.73
N ALA A 294 -12.68 -11.56 26.04
CA ALA A 294 -11.45 -10.83 26.37
C ALA A 294 -10.89 -10.07 25.17
N ILE A 295 -11.02 -10.61 23.96
CA ILE A 295 -10.66 -9.90 22.71
C ILE A 295 -11.60 -8.73 22.48
N ASP A 296 -12.90 -8.87 22.70
CA ASP A 296 -13.88 -7.79 22.55
C ASP A 296 -13.60 -6.63 23.51
N ASP A 297 -13.28 -6.92 24.78
CA ASP A 297 -12.88 -5.90 25.76
C ASP A 297 -11.61 -5.18 25.34
N GLN A 298 -10.58 -5.91 24.88
CA GLN A 298 -9.35 -5.30 24.39
C GLN A 298 -9.62 -4.43 23.14
N LEU A 299 -10.42 -4.92 22.21
CA LEU A 299 -10.75 -4.23 20.96
C LEU A 299 -11.52 -2.92 21.21
N ALA A 300 -12.28 -2.82 22.31
CA ALA A 300 -12.98 -1.60 22.70
C ALA A 300 -12.05 -0.47 23.20
N HIS A 301 -10.86 -0.81 23.69
CA HIS A 301 -9.92 0.15 24.29
C HIS A 301 -8.65 0.37 23.44
N LEU A 302 -8.47 -0.42 22.38
CA LEU A 302 -7.26 -0.39 21.57
C LEU A 302 -7.24 0.85 20.64
N GLU A 303 -6.18 1.65 20.73
CA GLU A 303 -5.99 2.84 19.90
C GLU A 303 -5.42 2.49 18.51
N ILE A 304 -6.23 1.88 17.66
CA ILE A 304 -5.89 1.55 16.26
C ILE A 304 -6.74 2.33 15.25
N PRO A 305 -6.29 2.47 13.99
CA PRO A 305 -7.12 3.03 12.93
C PRO A 305 -8.46 2.30 12.81
N TYR A 306 -9.53 3.03 12.52
CA TYR A 306 -10.88 2.46 12.45
C TYR A 306 -10.99 1.35 11.41
N GLU A 307 -10.28 1.46 10.30
CA GLU A 307 -10.24 0.44 9.26
C GLU A 307 -9.63 -0.89 9.75
N GLU A 308 -8.61 -0.84 10.62
CA GLU A 308 -8.05 -2.05 11.23
C GLU A 308 -9.01 -2.64 12.26
N TRP A 309 -9.70 -1.78 13.02
CA TRP A 309 -10.73 -2.20 13.95
C TRP A 309 -11.88 -2.94 13.24
N GLU A 310 -12.37 -2.42 12.12
CA GLU A 310 -13.40 -3.08 11.30
C GLU A 310 -12.96 -4.43 10.77
N VAL A 311 -11.68 -4.56 10.39
CA VAL A 311 -11.08 -5.82 9.95
C VAL A 311 -11.07 -6.84 11.08
N LEU A 312 -10.57 -6.47 12.27
CA LEU A 312 -10.53 -7.35 13.45
C LEU A 312 -11.92 -7.78 13.88
N TYR A 313 -12.85 -6.83 13.96
CA TYR A 313 -14.24 -7.09 14.32
C TYR A 313 -14.90 -8.05 13.33
N ARG A 314 -14.67 -7.87 12.02
CA ARG A 314 -15.17 -8.79 10.99
C ARG A 314 -14.59 -10.20 11.15
N ILE A 315 -13.27 -10.32 11.35
CA ILE A 315 -12.61 -11.64 11.52
C ILE A 315 -13.19 -12.35 12.75
N ARG A 316 -13.33 -11.64 13.87
CA ARG A 316 -13.94 -12.15 15.10
C ARG A 316 -15.34 -12.73 14.86
N LEU A 317 -16.21 -11.99 14.15
CA LEU A 317 -17.55 -12.46 13.80
C LEU A 317 -17.55 -13.68 12.86
N GLN A 318 -16.61 -13.72 11.90
CA GLN A 318 -16.48 -14.85 10.97
C GLN A 318 -16.04 -16.11 11.71
N ILE A 319 -15.07 -16.00 12.63
CA ILE A 319 -14.59 -17.12 13.45
C ILE A 319 -15.71 -17.67 14.33
N GLU A 320 -16.43 -16.81 15.04
CA GLU A 320 -17.55 -17.24 15.88
C GLU A 320 -18.62 -17.98 15.06
N ARG A 321 -19.02 -17.41 13.90
CA ARG A 321 -19.97 -18.04 12.98
C ARG A 321 -19.49 -19.42 12.53
N ASP A 322 -18.23 -19.52 12.11
CA ASP A 322 -17.68 -20.76 11.55
C ASP A 322 -17.57 -21.85 12.63
N LEU A 323 -17.13 -21.49 13.84
CA LEU A 323 -17.10 -22.39 14.99
C LEU A 323 -18.49 -22.83 15.47
N LEU A 324 -19.50 -21.95 15.40
CA LEU A 324 -20.89 -22.29 15.72
C LEU A 324 -21.55 -23.20 14.69
N THR A 325 -21.16 -23.06 13.41
CA THR A 325 -21.70 -23.87 12.31
C THR A 325 -20.91 -25.16 12.06
N GLY A 326 -19.80 -25.37 12.78
CA GLY A 326 -18.91 -26.52 12.58
C GLY A 326 -18.18 -26.49 11.23
N ARG A 327 -18.14 -25.33 10.56
CA ARG A 327 -17.40 -25.13 9.32
C ARG A 327 -15.94 -24.83 9.64
N GLN A 328 -15.03 -25.24 8.77
CA GLN A 328 -13.66 -24.76 8.85
C GLN A 328 -13.67 -23.25 8.63
N PRO A 329 -13.01 -22.45 9.48
CA PRO A 329 -12.93 -21.01 9.30
C PRO A 329 -12.42 -20.64 7.90
N GLY A 330 -13.18 -19.82 7.17
CA GLY A 330 -12.86 -19.44 5.78
C GLY A 330 -13.50 -20.31 4.69
N ALA A 331 -14.28 -21.34 5.05
CA ALA A 331 -15.11 -22.06 4.09
C ALA A 331 -16.19 -21.14 3.50
N GLY A 332 -16.20 -21.01 2.16
CA GLY A 332 -17.19 -20.19 1.46
C GLY A 332 -18.61 -20.76 1.59
N PRO A 333 -19.66 -19.96 1.33
CA PRO A 333 -21.06 -20.41 1.39
C PRO A 333 -21.49 -21.45 0.33
N GLY A 334 -20.54 -22.17 -0.29
CA GLY A 334 -20.78 -23.10 -1.40
C GLY A 334 -20.47 -24.58 -1.12
N GLU A 335 -19.96 -24.95 0.05
CA GLU A 335 -19.67 -26.37 0.37
C GLU A 335 -20.93 -27.22 0.63
N GLU A 336 -22.10 -26.59 0.76
CA GLU A 336 -23.38 -27.29 0.96
C GLU A 336 -24.35 -27.02 -0.18
N ALA A 337 -24.27 -27.83 -1.25
CA ALA A 337 -25.44 -28.12 -2.08
C ALA A 337 -25.32 -29.45 -2.84
N GLY A 338 -24.96 -30.52 -2.13
CA GLY A 338 -25.45 -31.87 -2.44
C GLY A 338 -26.90 -32.06 -2.00
N SER A 339 -27.76 -31.06 -2.23
CA SER A 339 -29.20 -31.14 -1.97
C SER A 339 -29.92 -30.20 -2.92
N THR A 340 -30.60 -30.81 -3.89
CA THR A 340 -31.55 -30.18 -4.81
C THR A 340 -32.65 -29.46 -4.02
N ALA A 341 -32.50 -28.14 -3.86
CA ALA A 341 -33.59 -27.25 -3.48
C ALA A 341 -33.71 -26.16 -4.55
N ALA A 342 -34.73 -26.31 -5.39
CA ALA A 342 -35.09 -25.36 -6.44
C ALA A 342 -35.41 -23.99 -5.84
N LEU A 343 -34.76 -22.94 -6.36
CA LEU A 343 -35.11 -21.55 -6.04
C LEU A 343 -36.40 -21.16 -6.77
N PRO A 344 -37.39 -20.54 -6.10
CA PRO A 344 -38.55 -19.95 -6.75
C PRO A 344 -38.16 -18.64 -7.46
N ASN A 345 -38.62 -18.49 -8.70
CA ASN A 345 -38.55 -17.25 -9.47
C ASN A 345 -39.21 -16.09 -8.72
N GLY A 346 -38.39 -15.11 -8.30
CA GLY A 346 -38.84 -13.84 -7.72
C GLY A 346 -38.58 -12.69 -8.68
N THR A 347 -39.64 -12.23 -9.33
CA THR A 347 -39.71 -11.09 -10.24
C THR A 347 -39.34 -9.76 -9.58
N GLY A 348 -38.47 -8.99 -10.25
CA GLY A 348 -38.65 -7.56 -10.52
C GLY A 348 -38.75 -6.59 -9.33
N ARG A 349 -37.62 -5.95 -8.99
CA ARG A 349 -37.60 -4.53 -8.60
C ARG A 349 -36.30 -3.88 -9.04
N GLN A 350 -36.36 -3.17 -10.17
CA GLN A 350 -35.30 -2.27 -10.64
C GLN A 350 -35.17 -1.10 -9.65
N ALA A 351 -34.10 -1.09 -8.86
CA ALA A 351 -33.65 0.12 -8.19
C ALA A 351 -32.91 1.00 -9.22
N ARG A 352 -33.50 2.13 -9.57
CA ARG A 352 -32.88 3.19 -10.40
C ARG A 352 -31.54 3.60 -9.79
N GLN A 353 -30.44 3.28 -10.49
CA GLN A 353 -29.14 3.90 -10.23
C GLN A 353 -29.13 5.30 -10.84
N ALA A 354 -29.02 6.32 -10.00
CA ALA A 354 -28.64 7.66 -10.42
C ALA A 354 -27.13 7.62 -10.74
N GLY A 355 -26.79 7.75 -12.03
CA GLY A 355 -25.39 7.87 -12.47
C GLY A 355 -24.78 9.21 -12.03
N PRO A 356 -23.48 9.26 -11.71
CA PRO A 356 -22.79 10.53 -11.47
C PRO A 356 -22.74 11.36 -12.76
N ALA A 357 -22.92 12.68 -12.60
CA ALA A 357 -23.04 13.65 -13.70
C ALA A 357 -21.78 13.70 -14.60
N PRO A 358 -21.95 13.89 -15.93
CA PRO A 358 -20.90 13.75 -16.95
C PRO A 358 -19.87 14.90 -17.01
N ILE A 359 -19.84 15.80 -16.03
CA ILE A 359 -19.00 17.01 -16.09
C ILE A 359 -17.64 16.78 -15.42
N GLU A 360 -17.52 15.91 -14.41
CA GLU A 360 -16.25 15.69 -13.69
C GLU A 360 -15.25 14.80 -14.46
N THR A 361 -15.74 13.87 -15.30
CA THR A 361 -14.87 13.01 -16.13
C THR A 361 -14.29 13.75 -17.34
N ALA A 362 -14.97 14.79 -17.83
CA ALA A 362 -14.49 15.62 -18.93
C ALA A 362 -13.30 16.50 -18.53
N PHE A 363 -13.30 17.06 -17.31
CA PHE A 363 -12.20 17.91 -16.83
C PHE A 363 -10.92 17.13 -16.53
N ALA A 364 -11.02 15.88 -16.06
CA ALA A 364 -9.86 15.02 -15.81
C ALA A 364 -9.19 14.51 -17.11
N ALA A 365 -9.99 14.23 -18.15
CA ALA A 365 -9.45 13.83 -19.45
C ALA A 365 -8.80 15.02 -20.19
N ALA A 366 -9.39 16.22 -20.10
CA ALA A 366 -8.84 17.42 -20.73
C ALA A 366 -7.49 17.84 -20.12
N SER A 367 -7.32 17.71 -18.80
CA SER A 367 -6.08 18.10 -18.10
C SER A 367 -4.92 17.13 -18.38
N VAL A 368 -5.18 15.83 -18.54
CA VAL A 368 -4.16 14.86 -18.98
C VAL A 368 -3.79 15.06 -20.45
N ALA A 369 -4.76 15.33 -21.33
CA ALA A 369 -4.50 15.62 -22.73
C ALA A 369 -3.64 16.90 -22.90
N LEU A 370 -3.90 17.93 -22.09
CA LEU A 370 -3.10 19.16 -22.09
C LEU A 370 -1.66 18.93 -21.60
N LEU A 371 -1.45 18.09 -20.58
CA LEU A 371 -0.11 17.73 -20.10
C LEU A 371 0.70 16.96 -21.15
N VAL A 372 0.06 16.03 -21.87
CA VAL A 372 0.71 15.29 -22.96
C VAL A 372 1.00 16.22 -24.14
N LEU A 373 0.09 17.14 -24.46
CA LEU A 373 0.28 18.12 -25.53
C LEU A 373 1.45 19.08 -25.21
N ASP A 374 1.57 19.55 -23.97
CA ASP A 374 2.66 20.42 -23.53
C ASP A 374 4.02 19.72 -23.59
N VAL A 375 4.09 18.44 -23.18
CA VAL A 375 5.31 17.63 -23.28
C VAL A 375 5.71 17.42 -24.74
N VAL A 376 4.74 17.14 -25.62
CA VAL A 376 5.00 16.97 -27.06
C VAL A 376 5.44 18.28 -27.71
N LEU A 377 4.83 19.41 -27.35
CA LEU A 377 5.22 20.73 -27.84
C LEU A 377 6.60 21.15 -27.32
N ALA A 378 6.90 20.92 -26.04
CA ALA A 378 8.20 21.22 -25.44
C ALA A 378 9.34 20.41 -26.09
N LEU A 379 9.10 19.14 -26.41
CA LEU A 379 10.05 18.30 -27.13
C LEU A 379 10.24 18.74 -28.59
N ARG A 380 9.18 19.26 -29.23
CA ARG A 380 9.24 19.75 -30.62
C ARG A 380 9.97 21.09 -30.75
N TYR A 381 9.88 21.95 -29.74
CA TYR A 381 10.59 23.23 -29.71
C TYR A 381 12.07 23.10 -29.34
N ARG A 382 12.48 22.02 -28.67
CA ARG A 382 13.90 21.76 -28.33
C ARG A 382 14.75 21.21 -29.48
N GLY A 383 14.12 20.89 -30.61
CA GLY A 383 14.77 20.29 -31.78
C GLY A 383 14.93 21.24 -32.98
N ARG A 384 14.88 22.57 -32.78
CA ARG A 384 15.15 23.58 -33.81
C ARG A 384 16.20 24.57 -33.37
#